data_AF-A0AA46SV94-F1
#
_entry.id   AF-A0AA46SV94-F1
#
_cell.length_a   1.000
_cell.length_b   1.000
_cell.length_c   1.000
_cell.angle_alpha   90.00
_cell.angle_beta   90.00
_cell.angle_gamma   90.00
#
_symmetry.space_group_name_H-M   'P 1'
#
loop_
_entity.id
_entity.type
_entity.pdbx_description
1 polymer ?
#
loop_
_entity_poly.entity_id
_entity_poly.type
_entity_poly.pdbx_seq_one_letter_code
_entity_poly.pdbx_strand_id
1 'polypeptide(L)'
;MKKLIWILVAFLGLQGVAGAEEAYENLSCRSNDPFVFCTQGCKPPDRHWRPVGTGSGWAPIAPYCPYPTVVGTKYCKGWSVIAYNAWWERQRICHVGGGKASDWTGRQRPETVPGNH
;
A
#
# COMPACT_ATOMS: atom_id res chain seq x y z
N MET A 1 4.04 -40.37 -35.45
CA MET A 1 3.19 -39.22 -35.04
C MET A 1 2.85 -39.15 -33.55
N LYS A 2 3.26 -40.10 -32.68
CA LYS A 2 2.97 -40.07 -31.22
C LYS A 2 4.04 -39.36 -30.36
N LYS A 3 5.25 -39.12 -30.90
CA LYS A 3 6.37 -38.50 -30.16
C LYS A 3 6.30 -36.96 -30.10
N LEU A 4 5.57 -36.34 -31.02
CA LEU A 4 5.38 -34.87 -31.06
C LEU A 4 4.39 -34.37 -29.99
N ILE A 5 3.46 -35.22 -29.55
CA ILE A 5 2.43 -34.86 -28.56
C ILE A 5 3.04 -34.63 -27.17
N TRP A 6 4.11 -35.36 -26.83
CA TRP A 6 4.76 -35.23 -25.52
C TRP A 6 5.56 -33.94 -25.35
N ILE A 7 6.08 -33.38 -26.44
CA ILE A 7 6.86 -32.13 -26.40
C ILE A 7 5.94 -30.92 -26.14
N LEU A 8 4.70 -30.96 -26.63
CA LEU A 8 3.72 -29.90 -26.39
C LEU A 8 3.22 -29.86 -24.95
N VAL A 9 3.06 -31.01 -24.29
CA VAL A 9 2.66 -31.07 -22.87
C VAL A 9 3.76 -30.54 -21.95
N ALA A 10 5.04 -30.76 -22.29
CA ALA A 10 6.16 -30.21 -21.52
C ALA A 10 6.27 -28.69 -21.60
N PHE A 11 5.86 -28.08 -22.73
CA PHE A 11 5.93 -26.63 -22.91
C PHE A 11 4.79 -25.86 -22.22
N LEU A 12 3.62 -26.48 -22.02
CA LEU A 12 2.51 -25.86 -21.29
C LEU A 12 2.65 -25.92 -19.76
N GLY A 13 3.55 -26.76 -19.23
CA GLY A 13 3.78 -26.87 -17.78
C GLY A 13 4.61 -25.74 -17.17
N LEU A 14 5.17 -24.84 -17.99
CA LEU A 14 6.12 -23.80 -17.57
C LEU A 14 5.53 -22.38 -17.58
N GLN A 15 4.22 -22.24 -17.51
CA GLN A 15 3.54 -20.94 -17.38
C GLN A 15 2.83 -20.86 -16.03
N GLY A 16 3.57 -20.68 -14.95
CA GLY A 16 2.97 -20.83 -13.63
C GLY A 16 3.79 -20.36 -12.45
N VAL A 17 4.58 -19.31 -12.60
CA VAL A 17 4.97 -18.48 -11.45
C VAL A 17 5.08 -17.05 -11.95
N ALA A 18 3.93 -16.39 -12.07
CA ALA A 18 3.90 -14.97 -11.82
C ALA A 18 4.29 -14.83 -10.35
N GLY A 19 5.60 -14.75 -10.09
CA GLY A 19 6.09 -14.27 -8.81
C GLY A 19 5.47 -12.89 -8.65
N ALA A 20 4.58 -12.75 -7.67
CA ALA A 20 4.27 -11.43 -7.16
C ALA A 20 5.63 -10.85 -6.75
N GLU A 21 6.21 -10.00 -7.60
CA GLU A 21 7.26 -9.11 -7.17
C GLU A 21 6.59 -8.32 -6.06
N GLU A 22 6.90 -8.67 -4.81
CA GLU A 22 6.57 -7.84 -3.67
C GLU A 22 7.18 -6.48 -4.03
N ALA A 23 6.33 -5.54 -4.43
CA ALA A 23 6.74 -4.20 -4.77
C ALA A 23 7.22 -3.53 -3.48
N TYR A 24 8.43 -3.88 -3.05
CA TYR A 24 9.14 -3.32 -1.93
C TYR A 24 9.57 -1.92 -2.33
N GLU A 25 8.62 -1.00 -2.22
CA GLU A 25 8.93 0.41 -2.30
C GLU A 25 9.12 0.97 -0.90
N ASN A 26 10.15 1.82 -0.74
CA ASN A 26 10.41 2.45 0.54
C ASN A 26 9.26 3.42 0.86
N LEU A 27 8.47 3.10 1.89
CA LEU A 27 7.30 3.89 2.29
C LEU A 27 7.70 4.97 3.29
N SER A 28 7.40 6.23 2.99
CA SER A 28 7.83 7.40 3.76
C SER A 28 7.45 7.36 5.25
N CYS A 29 6.40 6.63 5.63
CA CYS A 29 5.84 6.71 6.98
C CYS A 29 5.34 5.38 7.59
N ARG A 30 5.65 4.24 6.95
CA ARG A 30 5.15 2.92 7.36
C ARG A 30 6.12 1.77 7.07
N SER A 31 7.39 1.91 7.45
CA SER A 31 8.38 0.81 7.54
C SER A 31 8.39 -0.22 6.39
N ASN A 32 7.95 0.15 5.18
CA ASN A 32 7.76 -0.76 4.04
C ASN A 32 6.69 -1.85 4.25
N ASP A 33 5.62 -1.55 4.97
CA ASP A 33 4.40 -2.35 5.04
C ASP A 33 3.26 -1.72 4.20
N PRO A 34 3.13 -2.10 2.92
CA PRO A 34 2.05 -1.65 2.04
C PRO A 34 0.66 -1.98 2.58
N PHE A 35 0.49 -3.08 3.31
CA PHE A 35 -0.80 -3.49 3.79
C PHE A 35 -1.31 -2.53 4.87
N VAL A 36 -0.52 -2.30 5.92
CA VAL A 36 -0.82 -1.33 6.98
C VAL A 36 -0.91 0.07 6.42
N PHE A 37 -0.04 0.41 5.48
CA PHE A 37 -0.07 1.72 4.84
C PHE A 37 -1.36 1.98 4.08
N CYS A 38 -1.80 1.05 3.24
CA CYS A 38 -3.00 1.21 2.44
C CYS A 38 -4.29 1.10 3.27
N THR A 39 -4.27 0.40 4.41
CA THR A 39 -5.43 0.26 5.30
C THR A 39 -5.51 1.32 6.40
N GLN A 40 -4.38 1.90 6.82
CA GLN A 40 -4.33 2.80 7.98
C GLN A 40 -3.59 4.13 7.75
N GLY A 41 -2.89 4.30 6.62
CA GLY A 41 -2.06 5.47 6.35
C GLY A 41 -0.89 5.60 7.33
N CYS A 42 -0.30 6.78 7.46
CA CYS A 42 0.86 7.03 8.32
C CYS A 42 0.59 6.86 9.83
N LYS A 43 1.66 6.69 10.62
CA LYS A 43 1.61 6.86 12.08
C LYS A 43 1.70 8.36 12.43
N PRO A 44 1.23 8.79 13.62
CA PRO A 44 1.59 10.09 14.17
C PRO A 44 3.13 10.23 14.24
N PRO A 45 3.69 11.44 14.02
CA PRO A 45 3.02 12.73 13.83
C PRO A 45 2.57 13.03 12.38
N ASP A 46 2.89 12.17 11.41
CA ASP A 46 2.66 12.40 9.97
C ASP A 46 1.29 11.91 9.47
N ARG A 47 0.36 11.59 10.38
CA ARG A 47 -0.99 11.13 10.03
C ARG A 47 -1.91 12.32 9.72
N HIS A 48 -1.83 12.84 8.49
CA HIS A 48 -2.62 14.03 8.06
C HIS A 48 -3.82 13.67 7.17
N TRP A 49 -3.84 12.44 6.69
CA TRP A 49 -4.96 11.82 5.98
C TRP A 49 -5.11 10.36 6.46
N ARG A 50 -6.26 9.76 6.17
CA ARG A 50 -6.54 8.34 6.40
C ARG A 50 -7.13 7.69 5.16
N PRO A 51 -6.87 6.40 4.93
CA PRO A 51 -7.64 5.61 3.97
C PRO A 51 -9.13 5.60 4.32
N VAL A 52 -9.96 5.53 3.29
CA VAL A 52 -11.41 5.34 3.39
C VAL A 52 -11.76 4.07 2.65
N GLY A 53 -12.19 3.05 3.39
CA GLY A 53 -12.43 1.70 2.86
C GLY A 53 -11.14 0.95 2.52
N THR A 54 -11.31 -0.23 1.92
CA THR A 54 -10.21 -1.06 1.41
C THR A 54 -9.95 -0.70 -0.05
N GLY A 55 -8.93 0.12 -0.34
CA GLY A 55 -8.55 0.49 -1.72
C GLY A 55 -8.07 1.92 -1.90
N SER A 56 -8.47 2.56 -2.99
CA SER A 56 -7.99 3.88 -3.46
C SER A 56 -8.61 5.11 -2.78
N GLY A 57 -9.58 4.95 -1.88
CA GLY A 57 -10.23 6.05 -1.18
C GLY A 57 -9.40 6.62 0.00
N TRP A 58 -9.42 7.93 0.18
CA TRP A 58 -8.80 8.61 1.33
C TRP A 58 -9.62 9.82 1.77
N ALA A 59 -9.40 10.27 3.00
CA ALA A 59 -9.96 11.48 3.56
C ALA A 59 -8.91 12.25 4.37
N PRO A 60 -8.92 13.59 4.30
CA PRO A 60 -8.09 14.42 5.16
C PRO A 60 -8.52 14.30 6.63
N ILE A 61 -7.59 14.55 7.54
CA ILE A 61 -7.84 14.57 8.99
C ILE A 61 -7.75 16.01 9.46
N ALA A 62 -8.77 16.50 10.20
CA ALA A 62 -8.70 17.82 10.81
C ALA A 62 -7.55 17.86 11.86
N PRO A 63 -6.79 18.97 11.97
CA PRO A 63 -7.01 20.29 11.37
C PRO A 63 -6.28 20.52 10.04
N TYR A 64 -5.81 19.47 9.38
CA TYR A 64 -5.02 19.59 8.15
C TYR A 64 -5.89 19.98 6.95
N CYS A 65 -5.27 20.61 5.96
CA CYS A 65 -5.96 21.05 4.75
C CYS A 65 -6.57 19.86 3.98
N PRO A 66 -7.70 20.06 3.27
CA PRO A 66 -8.43 18.96 2.65
C PRO A 66 -7.78 18.40 1.37
N TYR A 67 -6.66 18.98 0.96
CA TYR A 67 -5.85 18.58 -0.19
C TYR A 67 -4.38 18.51 0.24
N PRO A 68 -3.54 17.69 -0.43
CA PRO A 68 -2.13 17.56 -0.12
C PRO A 68 -1.39 18.88 -0.38
N THR A 69 -1.15 19.65 0.68
CA THR A 69 -0.41 20.91 0.65
C THR A 69 0.53 20.97 1.82
N VAL A 70 1.80 21.28 1.60
CA VAL A 70 2.78 21.46 2.68
C VAL A 70 2.63 22.81 3.39
N VAL A 71 2.06 23.81 2.69
CA VAL A 71 1.82 25.14 3.25
C VAL A 71 0.39 25.23 3.77
N GLY A 72 0.24 25.66 5.02
CA GLY A 72 -1.06 25.89 5.65
C GLY A 72 -1.73 27.18 5.18
N THR A 73 -2.96 27.38 5.61
CA THR A 73 -3.71 28.62 5.41
C THR A 73 -4.21 29.13 6.77
N LYS A 74 -4.96 30.24 6.79
CA LYS A 74 -5.68 30.67 8.00
C LYS A 74 -6.78 29.71 8.47
N TYR A 75 -7.19 28.74 7.64
CA TYR A 75 -8.29 27.82 7.93
C TYR A 75 -7.84 26.39 8.24
N CYS A 76 -6.62 26.01 7.86
CA CYS A 76 -6.14 24.64 7.97
C CYS A 76 -4.62 24.58 8.06
N LYS A 77 -4.12 23.53 8.72
CA LYS A 77 -2.67 23.28 8.82
C LYS A 77 -2.15 22.62 7.53
N GLY A 78 -0.97 23.06 7.10
CA GLY A 78 -0.21 22.38 6.06
C GLY A 78 0.18 20.98 6.53
N TRP A 79 0.32 20.08 5.58
CA TRP A 79 0.78 18.72 5.79
C TRP A 79 2.30 18.72 6.00
N SER A 80 2.83 17.70 6.66
CA SER A 80 4.27 17.47 6.67
C SER A 80 4.70 16.99 5.29
N VAL A 81 5.98 17.20 4.97
CA VAL A 81 6.56 16.69 3.72
C VAL A 81 6.40 15.17 3.63
N ILE A 82 6.53 14.46 4.76
CA ILE A 82 6.33 13.02 4.86
C ILE A 82 4.88 12.65 4.49
N ALA A 83 3.89 13.31 5.09
CA ALA A 83 2.48 13.03 4.81
C ALA A 83 2.09 13.35 3.34
N TYR A 84 2.70 14.40 2.76
CA TYR A 84 2.57 14.77 1.36
C TYR A 84 3.14 13.69 0.43
N ASN A 85 4.36 13.23 0.68
CA ASN A 85 5.00 12.17 -0.11
C ASN A 85 4.23 10.84 0.01
N ALA A 86 3.83 10.48 1.23
CA ALA A 86 3.01 9.31 1.50
C ALA A 86 1.69 9.33 0.71
N TRP A 87 1.10 10.50 0.49
CA TRP A 87 -0.10 10.57 -0.32
C TRP A 87 0.14 10.18 -1.78
N TRP A 88 1.29 10.56 -2.35
CA TRP A 88 1.69 10.14 -3.69
C TRP A 88 2.04 8.65 -3.78
N GLU A 89 2.78 8.13 -2.78
CA GLU A 89 3.07 6.69 -2.65
C GLU A 89 1.79 5.86 -2.66
N ARG A 90 0.78 6.33 -1.91
CA ARG A 90 -0.53 5.70 -1.81
C ARG A 90 -1.25 5.59 -3.16
N GLN A 91 -1.20 6.64 -4.00
CA GLN A 91 -1.83 6.59 -5.33
C GLN A 91 -1.23 5.50 -6.22
N ARG A 92 0.06 5.20 -6.04
CA ARG A 92 0.77 4.19 -6.83
C ARG A 92 0.56 2.78 -6.28
N ILE A 93 0.69 2.61 -4.95
CA ILE A 93 0.77 1.30 -4.31
C ILE A 93 -0.62 0.72 -4.00
N CYS A 94 -1.55 1.54 -3.52
CA CYS A 94 -2.83 1.02 -3.04
C CYS A 94 -3.83 0.72 -4.16
N HIS A 95 -3.57 1.18 -5.38
CA HIS A 95 -4.43 0.94 -6.55
C HIS A 95 -4.11 -0.41 -7.22
N VAL A 96 -2.85 -0.84 -7.16
CA VAL A 96 -2.40 -2.13 -7.74
C VAL A 96 -2.70 -3.33 -6.87
N GLY A 97 -3.47 -3.13 -5.79
CA GLY A 97 -3.95 -4.18 -4.91
C GLY A 97 -3.21 -4.30 -3.58
N GLY A 98 -2.27 -3.41 -3.27
CA GLY A 98 -1.72 -3.32 -1.92
C GLY A 98 -2.79 -2.91 -0.89
N GLY A 99 -2.81 -3.59 0.26
CA GLY A 99 -3.78 -3.30 1.32
C GLY A 99 -5.03 -4.17 1.30
N LYS A 100 -5.06 -5.25 0.50
CA LYS A 100 -6.15 -6.23 0.55
C LYS A 100 -5.98 -7.12 1.77
N ALA A 101 -7.08 -7.52 2.39
CA ALA A 101 -7.04 -8.46 3.53
C ALA A 101 -6.33 -9.78 3.19
N SER A 102 -6.34 -10.19 1.91
CA SER A 102 -5.58 -11.34 1.40
C SER A 102 -4.07 -11.19 1.50
N ASP A 103 -3.56 -9.97 1.56
CA ASP A 103 -2.12 -9.69 1.61
C ASP A 103 -1.57 -9.93 3.02
N TRP A 104 -2.44 -10.08 4.01
CA TRP A 104 -2.08 -10.31 5.40
C TRP A 104 -2.22 -11.79 5.79
N THR A 105 -1.12 -12.41 6.21
CA THR A 105 -1.07 -13.83 6.61
C THR A 105 -1.04 -14.04 8.13
N GLY A 106 -1.00 -12.97 8.93
CA GLY A 106 -0.91 -13.05 10.39
C GLY A 106 -2.27 -13.26 11.10
N ARG A 107 -2.21 -13.79 12.33
CA ARG A 107 -3.41 -14.14 13.12
C ARG A 107 -4.09 -12.94 13.80
N GLN A 108 -3.38 -11.84 13.96
CA GLN A 108 -3.86 -10.60 14.59
C GLN A 108 -3.81 -9.45 13.59
N ARG A 109 -4.40 -8.29 13.88
CA ARG A 109 -4.22 -7.12 13.00
C ARG A 109 -2.75 -6.72 12.99
N PRO A 110 -2.19 -6.32 11.85
CA PRO A 110 -0.76 -6.07 11.76
C PRO A 110 -0.32 -5.10 12.86
N GLU A 111 -0.99 -3.96 13.08
CA GLU A 111 -0.59 -2.96 14.08
C GLU A 111 -0.41 -3.49 15.53
N THR A 112 -0.87 -4.70 15.83
CA THR A 112 -0.75 -5.38 17.13
C THR A 112 0.39 -6.41 17.23
N VAL A 113 1.10 -6.73 16.15
CA VAL A 113 2.15 -7.77 16.11
C VAL A 113 3.55 -7.15 16.14
N PRO A 114 4.28 -7.10 17.27
CA PRO A 114 5.60 -6.48 17.30
C PRO A 114 6.58 -7.15 16.31
N GLY A 115 7.32 -6.35 15.53
CA GLY A 115 8.38 -6.83 14.63
C GLY A 115 7.96 -7.21 13.20
N ASN A 116 6.66 -7.22 12.89
CA ASN A 116 6.14 -7.45 11.53
C ASN A 116 5.65 -6.17 10.84
N HIS A 117 6.20 -4.99 11.19
CA HIS A 117 5.95 -3.70 10.51
C HIS A 117 7.24 -2.99 10.15
#